data_AF-A0A553UH44-F1
#
_entry.id   AF-A0A553UH44-F1
#
_cell.length_a   1.000
_cell.length_b   1.000
_cell.length_c   1.000
_cell.angle_alpha   90.00
_cell.angle_beta   90.00
_cell.angle_gamma   90.00
#
_symmetry.space_group_name_H-M   'P 1'
#
loop_
_entity.id
_entity.type
_entity.pdbx_description
1 polymer ?
#
loop_
_entity_poly.entity_id
_entity_poly.type
_entity_poly.pdbx_seq_one_letter_code
_entity_poly.pdbx_strand_id
1 'polypeptide(L)' 'MNRELYLTFKVVNGVFYLHQYSQQNYIYDAQGVKKILKTQIIYRQNRDDPHGENPITLNSLDGAYQDKLFAQCKERGYCM' A
#
# COMPACT_ATOMS: atom_id res chain seq x y z
N MET A 1 3.73 -11.72 15.22
CA MET A 1 3.66 -11.58 13.75
C MET A 1 4.05 -10.15 13.40
N ASN A 2 5.07 -9.98 12.57
CA ASN A 2 5.58 -8.66 12.21
C ASN A 2 4.82 -8.11 11.01
N ARG A 3 4.78 -6.78 10.91
CA ARG A 3 4.13 -6.06 9.81
C ARG A 3 5.08 -5.02 9.26
N GLU A 4 5.11 -4.91 7.94
CA GLU A 4 5.83 -3.85 7.25
C GLU A 4 4.92 -3.23 6.19
N LEU A 5 5.04 -1.91 6.05
CA LEU A 5 4.34 -1.12 5.05
C LEU A 5 5.30 -0.80 3.91
N TYR A 6 4.80 -0.93 2.69
CA TYR A 6 5.53 -0.66 1.46
C TYR A 6 4.76 0.36 0.65
N LEU A 7 5.41 1.49 0.37
CA LEU A 7 4.92 2.53 -0.53
C LEU A 7 5.78 2.55 -1.78
N THR A 8 5.17 2.35 -2.93
CA THR A 8 5.83 2.42 -4.24
C THR A 8 5.31 3.64 -4.98
N PHE A 9 6.23 4.48 -5.45
CA PHE A 9 5.91 5.69 -6.20
C PHE A 9 6.40 5.60 -7.64
N LYS A 10 5.65 6.20 -8.55
CA LYS A 10 6.07 6.52 -9.90
C LYS A 10 6.39 8.01 -9.97
N VAL A 11 7.54 8.36 -10.54
CA VAL A 11 7.92 9.76 -10.74
C VAL A 11 7.49 10.21 -12.14
N VAL A 12 6.75 11.32 -12.21
CA VAL A 12 6.36 11.97 -13.47
C VAL A 12 6.63 13.46 -13.32
N ASN A 13 7.49 14.02 -14.18
CA ASN A 13 7.88 15.43 -14.15
C ASN A 13 8.32 15.93 -12.75
N GLY A 14 9.06 15.10 -12.02
CA GLY A 14 9.55 15.42 -10.66
C GLY A 14 8.53 15.24 -9.53
N VAL A 15 7.29 14.85 -9.85
CA VAL A 15 6.25 14.58 -8.85
C VAL A 15 6.14 13.09 -8.57
N PHE A 16 6.13 12.74 -7.28
CA PHE A 16 5.97 11.36 -6.81
C PHE A 16 4.49 11.02 -6.65
N TYR A 17 4.01 10.12 -7.51
CA TYR A 17 2.64 9.62 -7.48
C TYR A 17 2.62 8.21 -6.91
N LEU A 18 1.73 7.94 -5.95
CA LEU A 18 1.57 6.63 -5.35
C LEU A 18 1.11 5.64 -6.41
N HIS A 19 1.94 4.63 -6.68
CA HIS A 19 1.62 3.53 -7.57
C HIS A 19 0.99 2.36 -6.80
N GLN A 20 1.54 2.06 -5.62
CA GLN A 20 1.05 0.99 -4.75
C GLN A 20 1.32 1.28 -3.28
N TYR A 21 0.34 0.99 -2.43
CA TYR A 21 0.49 0.87 -0.98
C TYR A 21 0.12 -0.56 -0.57
N SER A 22 1.04 -1.25 0.09
CA SER A 22 0.82 -2.63 0.55
C SER A 22 1.38 -2.89 1.94
N GLN A 23 0.78 -3.84 2.64
CA GLN A 23 1.27 -4.36 3.92
C GLN A 23 1.72 -5.81 3.74
N GLN A 24 2.89 -6.15 4.28
CA GLN A 24 3.34 -7.53 4.37
C GLN A 24 3.36 -7.99 5.83
N ASN A 25 2.67 -9.08 6.10
CA ASN A 25 2.78 -9.81 7.36
C ASN A 25 3.86 -10.89 7.21
N TYR A 26 4.77 -10.98 8.16
CA TYR A 26 5.87 -11.94 8.10
C TYR A 26 6.29 -12.44 9.49
N ILE A 27 7.08 -13.50 9.48
CA ILE A 27 7.78 -14.06 10.65
C ILE A 27 9.23 -14.33 10.29
N TYR A 28 10.07 -14.50 11.31
CA TYR A 28 11.41 -15.08 11.15
C TYR A 28 11.33 -16.55 11.54
N ASP A 29 11.95 -17.44 10.77
CA ASP A 29 12.12 -18.83 11.20
C ASP A 29 13.25 -18.97 12.23
N ALA A 30 13.50 -20.21 12.68
CA ALA A 30 14.52 -20.50 13.69
C ALA A 30 15.95 -20.13 13.23
N GLN A 31 16.17 -19.96 11.92
CA GLN A 31 17.43 -19.54 11.31
C GLN A 31 17.50 -18.02 11.09
N GLY A 32 16.47 -17.28 11.48
CA GLY A 32 16.40 -15.83 11.28
C GLY A 32 16.02 -15.43 9.85
N VAL A 33 15.56 -16.35 9.01
CA VAL A 33 15.15 -16.04 7.63
C VAL A 33 13.73 -15.49 7.64
N LYS A 34 13.53 -14.34 6.99
CA LYS A 34 12.22 -13.70 6.86
C LYS A 34 11.31 -14.52 5.93
N LYS A 35 10.21 -15.02 6.47
CA LYS A 35 9.13 -15.69 5.72
C LYS A 35 7.90 -14.79 5.65
N ILE A 36 7.53 -14.42 4.42
CA ILE A 36 6.31 -13.65 4.15
C ILE A 36 5.10 -14.58 4.30
N LEU A 37 4.17 -14.22 5.16
CA LEU A 37 2.93 -14.95 5.39
C LEU A 37 1.80 -14.47 4.48
N LYS A 38 1.66 -13.15 4.35
CA LYS A 38 0.60 -12.53 3.55
C LYS A 38 1.02 -11.16 3.06
N THR A 39 0.72 -10.86 1.81
CA THR A 39 0.78 -9.49 1.26
C THR A 39 -0.64 -8.98 1.05
N GLN A 40 -0.94 -7.79 1.56
CA GLN A 40 -2.22 -7.11 1.38
C GLN A 40 -1.99 -5.84 0.57
N ILE A 41 -2.66 -5.72 -0.57
CA ILE A 41 -2.56 -4.54 -1.43
C ILE A 41 -3.67 -3.58 -1.02
N ILE A 42 -3.29 -2.57 -0.22
CA ILE A 42 -4.19 -1.57 0.34
C ILE A 42 -4.68 -0.66 -0.77
N TYR A 43 -3.77 -0.14 -1.58
CA TYR A 43 -4.08 0.65 -2.77
C TYR A 43 -3.18 0.22 -3.93
N ARG A 44 -3.72 0.17 -5.14
CA ARG A 44 -2.96 0.04 -6.39
C ARG A 44 -3.62 0.91 -7.46
N GLN A 45 -2.86 1.83 -8.03
CA GLN A 45 -3.39 2.82 -8.98
C GLN A 45 -4.21 2.19 -10.11
N ASN A 46 -3.69 1.17 -10.80
CA ASN A 46 -4.42 0.49 -11.88
C ASN A 46 -5.74 -0.21 -11.45
N ARG A 47 -5.90 -0.54 -10.16
CA ARG A 47 -7.12 -1.17 -9.63
C ARG A 47 -8.11 -0.12 -9.13
N ASP A 48 -7.60 0.82 -8.34
CA ASP A 48 -8.43 1.72 -7.55
C ASP A 48 -8.66 3.09 -8.23
N ASP A 49 -7.80 3.47 -9.18
CA ASP A 49 -7.90 4.66 -10.02
C ASP A 49 -7.34 4.37 -11.44
N PRO A 50 -7.98 3.47 -12.22
CA PRO A 50 -7.48 3.00 -13.51
C PRO A 50 -7.34 4.12 -14.56
N HIS A 51 -8.13 5.18 -14.44
CA HIS A 51 -8.11 6.33 -15.34
C HIS A 51 -7.20 7.46 -14.85
N GLY A 52 -6.65 7.36 -13.64
CA GLY A 52 -5.74 8.38 -13.09
C GLY A 52 -6.44 9.71 -12.80
N GLU A 53 -7.74 9.67 -12.50
CA GLU A 53 -8.55 10.87 -12.24
C GLU A 53 -8.30 11.44 -10.84
N ASN A 54 -7.83 10.59 -9.92
CA ASN A 54 -7.59 10.95 -8.52
C ASN A 54 -6.16 10.57 -8.10
N PRO A 55 -5.12 11.17 -8.74
CA PRO A 55 -3.75 10.82 -8.47
C PRO A 55 -3.36 11.18 -7.04
N ILE A 56 -2.82 10.21 -6.31
CA ILE A 56 -2.33 10.41 -4.94
C ILE A 56 -0.85 10.78 -5.03
N THR A 57 -0.48 11.94 -4.50
CA THR A 57 0.93 12.36 -4.42
C THR A 57 1.55 12.00 -3.08
N LEU A 58 2.88 11.98 -3.00
CA LEU A 58 3.59 11.83 -1.72
C LEU A 58 3.13 12.86 -0.68
N ASN A 59 2.93 14.12 -1.10
CA ASN A 59 2.55 15.22 -0.19
C ASN A 59 1.11 15.07 0.34
N SER A 60 0.22 14.41 -0.40
CA SER A 60 -1.16 14.15 0.03
C SER A 60 -1.31 12.87 0.85
N LEU A 61 -0.29 12.01 0.91
CA LEU A 61 -0.35 10.69 1.56
C LEU A 61 0.04 10.77 3.05
N ASP A 62 -0.63 11.62 3.80
CA ASP A 62 -0.47 11.69 5.25
C ASP A 62 -1.08 10.46 5.96
N GLY A 63 -0.95 10.41 7.29
CA GLY A 63 -1.47 9.30 8.08
C GLY A 63 -3.00 9.14 7.96
N ALA A 64 -3.74 10.24 7.96
CA ALA A 64 -5.20 10.20 7.85
C ALA A 64 -5.65 9.69 6.47
N TYR A 65 -4.93 10.05 5.42
CA TYR A 65 -5.19 9.55 4.07
C TYR A 65 -4.85 8.07 3.94
N GLN A 66 -3.77 7.61 4.58
CA GLN A 66 -3.43 6.18 4.64
C GLN A 66 -4.51 5.37 5.38
N ASP A 67 -5.04 5.89 6.49
CA ASP A 67 -6.16 5.27 7.22
C ASP A 67 -7.42 5.18 6.36
N LYS A 68 -7.71 6.24 5.60
CA LYS A 68 -8.81 6.26 4.63
C LYS A 68 -8.64 5.18 3.55
N LEU A 69 -7.45 5.04 2.97
CA LEU A 69 -7.18 3.98 1.97
C LEU A 69 -7.35 2.59 2.58
N PHE A 70 -6.95 2.40 3.83
CA PHE A 70 -7.13 1.13 4.53
C PHE A 70 -8.60 0.82 4.82
N ALA A 71 -9.39 1.81 5.25
CA ALA A 71 -10.83 1.67 5.43
C ALA A 71 -11.53 1.29 4.12
N GLN A 72 -11.22 1.99 3.02
CA GLN A 72 -11.74 1.67 1.69
C GLN A 72 -11.37 0.27 1.23
N CYS A 73 -10.13 -0.17 1.51
CA CYS A 73 -9.69 -1.53 1.20
C CYS A 73 -10.54 -2.59 1.92
N LYS A 74 -10.93 -2.34 3.17
CA LYS A 74 -11.83 -3.23 3.93
C LYS A 74 -13.26 -3.19 3.41
N GLU A 75 -13.81 -2.00 3.16
CA GLU A 75 -15.15 -1.82 2.61
C GLU A 75 -15.33 -2.54 1.27
N ARG A 76 -14.29 -2.54 0.43
CA ARG A 76 -14.26 -3.24 -0.87
C ARG A 76 -13.96 -4.74 -0.76
N GLY A 77 -13.67 -5.26 0.44
CA GLY A 77 -13.34 -6.67 0.68
C GLY A 77 -11.93 -7.09 0.23
N TYR A 78 -11.04 -6.13 -0.05
CA TYR A 78 -9.66 -6.41 -0.48
C TYR A 78 -8.71 -6.63 0.71
N CYS A 79 -9.01 -6.02 1.85
CA CYS A 79 -8.24 -6.14 3.09
C CYS A 79 -9.06 -6.82 4.19
N MET A 80 -8.37 -7.56 5.07
CA MET A 80 -8.91 -8.13 6.30
C MET A 80 -8.23 -7.48 7.51
#